data_AF-A0A1G6GKD1-F1
#
_entry.id   AF-A0A1G6GKD1-F1
#
_cell.length_a   1.000
_cell.length_b   1.000
_cell.length_c   1.000
_cell.angle_alpha   90.00
_cell.angle_beta   90.00
_cell.angle_gamma   90.00
#
_symmetry.space_group_name_H-M   'P 1'
#
loop_
_entity.id
_entity.type
_entity.pdbx_description
1 polymer ?
#
loop_
_entity_poly.entity_id
_entity_poly.type
_entity_poly.pdbx_seq_one_letter_code
_entity_poly.pdbx_strand_id
1 'polypeptide(L)'
;MKQHCPNCQRVFTTDDLLDAKIPFSFKCRNCKVRIYELRVTAILLGPILLFTAALIVLSEAIRGWLAPSVPVIEKVPTVAIVFVFLFPLYYFGINMFITCLYKRGRFFVRKKLG
;
A
#
# COMPACT_ATOMS: atom_id res chain seq x y z
N MET A 1 18.07 10.57 -1.99
CA MET A 1 18.77 9.27 -1.97
C MET A 1 18.45 8.56 -3.28
N LYS A 2 19.47 8.07 -4.00
CA LYS A 2 19.29 7.27 -5.23
C LYS A 2 19.49 5.81 -4.85
N GLN A 3 18.51 4.95 -5.14
CA GLN A 3 18.66 3.52 -4.89
C GLN A 3 19.10 2.81 -6.16
N HIS A 4 20.00 1.83 -6.00
CA HIS A 4 20.67 1.15 -7.09
C HIS A 4 20.20 -0.31 -7.18
N CYS A 5 20.00 -0.79 -8.40
CA CYS A 5 19.65 -2.18 -8.63
C CYS A 5 20.76 -3.09 -8.09
N PRO A 6 20.46 -4.08 -7.23
CA PRO A 6 21.46 -5.01 -6.70
C PRO A 6 22.13 -5.90 -7.77
N ASN A 7 21.58 -5.98 -8.98
CA ASN A 7 22.17 -6.77 -10.08
C ASN A 7 22.92 -5.93 -11.11
N CYS A 8 22.34 -4.81 -11.58
CA CYS A 8 22.94 -4.01 -12.65
C CYS A 8 23.47 -2.63 -12.20
N GLN A 9 23.38 -2.32 -10.91
CA GLN A 9 23.80 -1.06 -10.26
C GLN A 9 23.23 0.23 -10.86
N ARG A 10 22.35 0.15 -11.86
CA ARG A 10 21.64 1.31 -12.38
C ARG A 10 20.64 1.83 -11.36
N VAL A 11 20.46 3.15 -11.36
CA VAL A 11 19.52 3.86 -10.49
C VAL A 11 18.10 3.47 -10.88
N PHE A 12 17.26 3.19 -9.88
CA PHE A 12 15.81 3.02 -10.06
C PHE A 12 15.07 4.17 -9.37
N THR A 13 13.89 4.50 -9.91
CA THR A 13 13.05 5.61 -9.45
C THR A 13 11.78 5.11 -8.76
N THR A 14 11.10 5.99 -8.04
CA THR A 14 9.78 5.69 -7.43
C THR A 14 8.73 5.33 -8.47
N ASP A 15 8.88 5.81 -9.70
CA ASP A 15 7.97 5.54 -10.81
C ASP A 15 8.07 4.07 -11.26
N ASP A 16 9.28 3.49 -11.22
CA ASP A 16 9.49 2.07 -11.49
C ASP A 16 8.87 1.15 -10.42
N LEU A 17 8.66 1.69 -9.21
CA LEU A 17 7.97 1.00 -8.10
C LEU A 17 6.45 1.11 -8.22
N LEU A 18 5.93 2.22 -8.75
CA LEU A 18 4.51 2.44 -9.06
C LEU A 18 4.01 1.50 -10.15
N ASP A 19 4.83 1.25 -11.18
CA ASP A 19 4.52 0.36 -12.30
C ASP A 19 4.58 -1.15 -11.94
N ALA A 20 4.88 -1.48 -10.68
CA ALA A 20 4.99 -2.85 -10.23
C ALA A 20 3.63 -3.56 -10.22
N LYS A 21 3.39 -4.43 -11.22
CA LYS A 21 2.18 -5.27 -11.31
C LYS A 21 1.99 -6.26 -10.15
N ILE A 22 3.05 -6.59 -9.42
CA ILE A 22 3.01 -7.61 -8.38
C ILE A 22 3.41 -6.93 -7.07
N PRO A 23 2.59 -7.01 -6.01
CA PRO A 23 3.01 -6.55 -4.71
C PRO A 23 4.26 -7.33 -4.28
N PHE A 24 5.17 -6.69 -3.54
CA PHE A 24 6.40 -7.33 -3.01
C PHE A 24 7.50 -7.67 -4.02
N SER A 25 7.28 -7.48 -5.33
CA SER A 25 8.32 -7.68 -6.33
C SER A 25 8.14 -6.81 -7.57
N PHE A 26 9.22 -6.20 -8.04
CA PHE A 26 9.21 -5.42 -9.27
C PHE A 26 10.31 -5.91 -10.21
N LYS A 27 10.12 -5.70 -11.52
CA LYS A 27 11.15 -5.99 -12.52
C LYS A 27 11.98 -4.72 -12.73
N CYS A 28 13.30 -4.85 -12.66
CA CYS A 28 14.17 -3.75 -13.06
C CYS A 28 13.97 -3.46 -14.56
N ARG A 29 13.73 -2.20 -14.92
CA ARG A 29 13.53 -1.78 -16.32
C ARG A 29 14.73 -2.08 -17.21
N ASN A 30 15.93 -2.05 -16.63
CA ASN A 30 17.17 -2.28 -17.36
C ASN A 30 17.54 -3.76 -17.50
N CYS A 31 17.70 -4.49 -16.39
CA CYS A 31 18.16 -5.88 -16.43
C CYS A 31 17.02 -6.90 -16.48
N LYS A 32 15.75 -6.47 -16.41
CA LYS A 32 14.53 -7.30 -16.38
C LYS A 32 14.48 -8.35 -15.26
N VAL A 33 15.46 -8.35 -14.37
CA VAL A 33 15.51 -9.23 -13.20
C VAL A 33 14.49 -8.78 -12.17
N ARG A 34 13.83 -9.75 -11.54
CA ARG A 34 12.86 -9.53 -10.48
C ARG A 34 13.59 -9.26 -9.16
N ILE A 35 13.32 -8.09 -8.59
CA ILE A 35 13.84 -7.64 -7.31
C ILE A 35 12.72 -7.84 -6.28
N TYR A 36 13.09 -8.38 -5.13
CA TYR A 36 12.19 -8.64 -4.01
C TYR A 36 12.51 -7.69 -2.86
N GLU A 37 11.45 -7.24 -2.19
CA GLU A 37 11.54 -6.46 -0.96
C GLU A 37 10.61 -7.12 0.06
N LEU A 38 11.15 -7.51 1.22
CA LEU A 38 10.44 -8.31 2.23
C LEU A 38 10.31 -7.58 3.57
N ARG A 39 11.10 -6.52 3.82
CA ARG A 39 11.25 -5.96 5.18
C ARG A 39 10.29 -4.80 5.43
N VAL A 40 10.24 -3.84 4.51
CA VAL A 40 9.35 -2.69 4.61
C VAL A 40 7.91 -3.13 4.43
N THR A 41 7.68 -4.04 3.50
CA THR A 41 6.37 -4.64 3.25
C THR A 41 5.80 -5.43 4.43
N ALA A 42 6.60 -6.23 5.14
CA ALA A 42 6.14 -6.91 6.36
C ALA A 42 5.81 -5.93 7.49
N ILE A 43 6.61 -4.86 7.64
CA ILE A 43 6.36 -3.80 8.64
C ILE A 43 5.10 -3.00 8.30
N LEU A 44 4.77 -2.82 7.02
CA LEU A 44 3.56 -2.11 6.58
C LEU A 44 2.29 -2.94 6.68
N LEU A 45 2.39 -4.26 6.75
CA LEU A 45 1.23 -5.15 6.86
C LEU A 45 0.50 -4.98 8.20
N GLY A 46 1.23 -4.80 9.30
CA GLY A 46 0.69 -4.52 10.63
C GLY A 46 -0.20 -3.26 10.71
N PRO A 47 0.30 -2.07 10.32
CA PRO A 47 -0.50 -0.85 10.35
C PRO A 47 -1.68 -0.89 9.36
N ILE A 48 -1.57 -1.59 8.23
CA ILE A 48 -2.74 -1.80 7.33
C ILE A 48 -3.85 -2.55 8.07
N LEU A 49 -3.51 -3.63 8.77
CA LEU A 49 -4.47 -4.45 9.52
C LEU A 49 -5.13 -3.67 10.67
N LEU A 50 -4.31 -2.92 11.42
CA LEU A 50 -4.79 -2.03 12.48
C LEU A 50 -5.72 -0.94 11.91
N PHE A 51 -5.34 -0.38 10.77
CA PHE A 51 -6.09 0.68 10.11
C PHE A 51 -7.45 0.19 9.59
N THR A 52 -7.50 -1.00 8.99
CA THR A 52 -8.77 -1.62 8.59
C THR A 52 -9.69 -1.88 9.78
N ALA A 53 -9.16 -2.33 10.91
CA ALA A 53 -9.96 -2.52 12.13
C ALA A 53 -10.49 -1.17 12.67
N ALA A 54 -9.67 -0.13 12.67
CA ALA A 54 -10.07 1.22 13.09
C ALA A 54 -11.20 1.79 12.21
N LEU A 55 -11.15 1.57 10.89
CA LEU A 55 -12.20 2.01 9.98
C LEU A 55 -13.55 1.32 10.22
N ILE A 56 -13.54 0.03 10.58
CA ILE A 56 -14.77 -0.70 10.92
C ILE A 56 -15.41 -0.04 12.15
N VAL A 57 -14.64 0.18 13.21
CA VAL A 57 -15.13 0.84 14.43
C VAL A 57 -15.63 2.26 14.14
N LEU A 58 -14.88 3.01 13.33
CA LEU A 58 -15.28 4.38 12.96
C LEU A 58 -16.57 4.39 12.15
N SER A 59 -16.75 3.41 11.24
CA SER A 59 -17.96 3.31 10.42
C SER A 59 -19.22 3.04 11.26
N GLU A 60 -19.09 2.24 12.33
CA GLU A 60 -20.17 2.00 13.28
C GLU A 60 -20.45 3.25 14.14
N ALA A 61 -19.40 3.93 14.60
CA ALA A 61 -19.54 5.16 15.38
C ALA A 61 -20.22 6.28 14.58
N ILE A 62 -19.85 6.44 13.30
CA ILE A 62 -20.47 7.40 12.38
C ILE A 62 -21.96 7.07 12.18
N ARG A 63 -22.32 5.80 12.04
CA ARG A 63 -23.74 5.38 11.94
C ARG A 63 -24.52 5.72 13.20
N GLY A 64 -23.97 5.46 14.38
CA GLY A 64 -24.61 5.81 15.65
C GLY A 64 -24.81 7.32 15.85
N TRP A 65 -23.88 8.13 15.37
CA TRP A 65 -23.96 9.60 15.46
C TRP A 65 -24.85 10.25 14.39
N LEU A 66 -24.93 9.69 13.18
CA LEU A 66 -25.73 10.26 12.08
C LEU A 66 -27.17 9.73 12.03
N ALA A 67 -27.47 8.60 12.68
CA ALA A 67 -28.83 8.08 12.84
C ALA A 67 -29.87 9.10 13.33
N PRO A 68 -29.58 9.98 14.33
CA PRO A 68 -30.56 10.97 14.78
C PRO A 68 -30.81 12.13 13.80
N SER A 69 -29.90 12.41 12.87
CA SER A 69 -29.98 13.61 12.01
C SER A 69 -30.45 13.32 10.59
N VAL A 70 -30.27 12.09 10.09
CA VAL A 70 -30.62 11.73 8.70
C VAL A 70 -31.05 10.25 8.62
N PRO A 71 -32.36 9.94 8.67
CA PRO A 71 -32.86 8.56 8.61
C PRO A 71 -32.61 7.87 7.26
N VAL A 72 -32.19 8.62 6.24
CA VAL A 72 -31.81 8.09 4.92
C VAL A 72 -30.54 7.24 5.00
N ILE A 73 -29.68 7.47 5.99
CA ILE A 73 -28.40 6.77 6.15
C ILE A 73 -28.57 5.33 6.62
N GLU A 74 -29.68 4.98 7.27
CA GLU A 74 -30.01 3.57 7.57
C GLU A 74 -30.20 2.72 6.31
N LYS A 75 -30.68 3.34 5.22
CA LYS A 75 -30.84 2.67 3.92
C LYS A 75 -29.53 2.60 3.12
N VAL A 76 -28.50 3.35 3.51
CA VAL A 76 -27.22 3.35 2.80
C VAL A 76 -26.38 2.16 3.30
N PRO A 77 -25.99 1.24 2.41
CA PRO A 77 -25.16 0.11 2.80
C PRO A 77 -23.83 0.64 3.36
N THR A 78 -23.39 0.08 4.49
CA THR A 78 -22.12 0.45 5.17
C THR A 78 -20.96 0.44 4.20
N VAL A 79 -21.03 -0.49 3.24
CA VAL A 79 -20.08 -0.68 2.16
C VAL A 79 -19.86 0.62 1.36
N ALA A 80 -20.90 1.40 1.06
CA ALA A 80 -20.78 2.64 0.30
C ALA A 80 -20.03 3.73 1.08
N ILE A 81 -20.33 3.88 2.37
CA ILE A 81 -19.62 4.81 3.26
C ILE A 81 -18.16 4.40 3.37
N VAL A 82 -17.89 3.12 3.58
CA VAL A 82 -16.54 2.59 3.61
C VAL A 82 -15.81 2.93 2.31
N PHE A 83 -16.39 2.69 1.12
CA PHE A 83 -15.73 3.01 -0.15
C PHE A 83 -15.36 4.49 -0.31
N VAL A 84 -16.25 5.41 0.07
CA VAL A 84 -15.99 6.86 -0.02
C VAL A 84 -14.84 7.27 0.90
N PHE A 85 -14.77 6.72 2.11
CA PHE A 85 -13.68 7.00 3.04
C PHE A 85 -12.40 6.23 2.69
N LEU A 86 -12.50 5.02 2.14
CA LEU A 86 -11.36 4.16 1.80
C LEU A 86 -10.56 4.72 0.62
N PHE A 87 -11.22 5.35 -0.36
CA PHE A 87 -10.57 5.83 -1.58
C PHE A 87 -9.43 6.84 -1.35
N PRO A 88 -9.63 7.96 -0.63
CA PRO A 88 -8.53 8.89 -0.32
C PRO A 88 -7.46 8.24 0.56
N LEU A 89 -7.86 7.34 1.46
CA LEU A 89 -6.95 6.60 2.33
C LEU A 89 -6.08 5.59 1.58
N TYR A 90 -6.64 4.94 0.57
CA TYR A 90 -5.92 4.04 -0.33
C TYR A 90 -4.86 4.82 -1.11
N TYR A 91 -5.24 5.97 -1.69
CA TYR A 91 -4.31 6.81 -2.44
C TYR A 91 -3.16 7.31 -1.57
N PHE A 92 -3.47 7.78 -0.36
CA PHE A 92 -2.48 8.22 0.61
C PHE A 92 -1.59 7.05 1.10
N GLY A 93 -2.20 5.90 1.37
CA GLY A 93 -1.52 4.69 1.81
C GLY A 93 -0.51 4.18 0.79
N ILE A 94 -0.85 4.21 -0.51
CA ILE A 94 0.07 3.85 -1.59
C ILE A 94 1.25 4.81 -1.66
N ASN A 95 1.01 6.12 -1.62
CA ASN A 95 2.09 7.11 -1.70
C ASN A 95 3.04 7.03 -0.49
N MET A 96 2.49 6.83 0.71
CA MET A 96 3.28 6.56 1.92
C MET A 96 4.06 5.26 1.81
N PHE A 97 3.43 4.19 1.32
CA PHE A 97 4.06 2.89 1.12
C PHE A 97 5.27 3.00 0.18
N ILE A 98 5.12 3.62 -0.99
CA ILE A 98 6.20 3.82 -1.97
C ILE A 98 7.33 4.65 -1.39
N THR A 99 7.00 5.75 -0.70
CA THR A 99 8.00 6.62 -0.08
C THR A 99 8.79 5.87 0.99
N CYS A 100 8.12 5.05 1.79
CA CYS A 100 8.74 4.26 2.84
C CYS A 100 9.62 3.14 2.25
N LEU A 101 9.13 2.46 1.21
CA LEU A 101 9.87 1.46 0.44
C LEU A 101 11.14 2.04 -0.17
N TYR A 102 11.04 3.21 -0.80
CA TYR A 102 12.18 3.86 -1.43
C TYR A 102 13.21 4.38 -0.42
N LYS A 103 12.79 4.79 0.78
CA LYS A 103 13.72 5.29 1.82
C LYS A 103 14.35 4.19 2.67
N ARG A 104 13.61 3.12 3.00
CA ARG A 104 14.02 2.08 3.96
C ARG A 104 14.08 0.67 3.39
N GLY A 105 13.70 0.48 2.13
CA GLY A 105 13.66 -0.82 1.46
C GLY A 105 15.04 -1.45 1.38
N ARG A 106 15.13 -2.74 1.72
CA ARG A 106 16.31 -3.57 1.42
C ARG A 106 15.96 -4.49 0.27
N PHE A 107 16.59 -4.25 -0.87
CA PHE A 107 16.30 -4.92 -2.12
C PHE A 107 17.24 -6.12 -2.30
N PHE A 108 16.66 -7.27 -2.58
CA PHE A 108 17.41 -8.51 -2.82
C PHE A 108 16.97 -9.13 -4.13
N VAL A 109 17.90 -9.79 -4.82
CA VAL A 109 17.60 -10.62 -5.98
C VAL A 109 17.60 -12.07 -5.52
N ARG A 110 16.50 -12.79 -5.73
CA ARG A 110 16.54 -14.25 -5.65
C ARG A 110 17.33 -14.73 -6.87
N LYS A 111 18.53 -15.30 -6.66
CA LYS A 111 19.20 -16.05 -7.72
C LYS A 111 18.29 -17.23 -8.09
N LYS A 112 17.99 -17.39 -9.38
CA LYS A 112 17.46 -18.67 -9.87
C LYS A 112 18.55 -19.71 -9.61
N LEU A 113 18.27 -20.67 -8.74
CA LEU A 113 18.97 -21.94 -8.71
C LEU A 113 18.41 -22.74 -9.89
N GLY A 114 19.19 -22.89 -10.96
CA GLY A 114 18.87 -23.74 -12.12
C GLY A 114 17.84 -23.14 -13.06
#